data_AF-A0A7W1FTC7-F1
#
_entry.id   AF-A0A7W1FTC7-F1
#
_cell.length_a   1.000
_cell.length_b   1.000
_cell.length_c   1.000
_cell.angle_alpha   90.00
_cell.angle_beta   90.00
_cell.angle_gamma   90.00
#
_symmetry.space_group_name_H-M   'P 1'
#
loop_
_entity.id
_entity.type
_entity.pdbx_description
1 polymer ?
#
loop_
_entity_poly.entity_id
_entity_poly.type
_entity_poly.pdbx_seq_one_letter_code
_entity_poly.pdbx_strand_id
1 'polypeptide(L)'
;MSANGVTRMSIYGINLDLFSSSPIVILKVEDDNRYLPIWIGQGEARSILMRLQNQEFSRPLTHDLAVNLVSELGGNMERITVTRLQDSTFFATISVQIGERTVEIDSRPSDAIALAVRAGAEIFAADEVIAEASVVFDEAIEDTPADEVVDKFKDWMNQVSPEDFK
;
A
#
# COMPACT_ATOMS: atom_id res chain seq x y z
N MET A 1 7.22 -2.81 17.16
CA MET A 1 6.54 -1.49 17.10
C MET A 1 7.60 -0.41 17.09
N SER A 2 7.38 0.62 16.28
CA SER A 2 8.34 1.69 16.03
C SER A 2 8.34 2.72 17.18
N ALA A 3 9.42 3.50 17.32
CA ALA A 3 9.47 4.58 18.31
C ALA A 3 8.50 5.75 18.01
N ASN A 4 7.98 5.83 16.78
CA ASN A 4 7.16 6.94 16.29
C ASN A 4 5.70 6.56 16.03
N GLY A 5 5.28 5.34 16.38
CA GLY A 5 3.91 4.83 16.16
C GLY A 5 3.56 4.52 14.71
N VAL A 6 4.53 4.54 13.80
CA VAL A 6 4.37 4.17 12.38
C VAL A 6 5.52 3.28 11.91
N THR A 7 5.19 2.23 11.18
CA THR A 7 6.16 1.26 10.67
C THR A 7 6.25 1.36 9.14
N ARG A 8 7.48 1.24 8.62
CA ARG A 8 7.76 1.29 7.19
C ARG A 8 7.28 0.01 6.51
N MET A 9 6.68 0.20 5.34
CA MET A 9 6.06 -0.85 4.55
C MET A 9 6.63 -0.86 3.13
N SER A 10 6.62 -2.04 2.52
CA SER A 10 6.91 -2.24 1.10
C SER A 10 5.71 -2.87 0.40
N ILE A 11 5.54 -2.61 -0.90
CA ILE A 11 4.51 -3.32 -1.68
C ILE A 11 5.02 -4.73 -1.94
N TYR A 12 4.40 -5.72 -1.31
CA TYR A 12 4.70 -7.13 -1.54
C TYR A 12 4.11 -7.60 -2.87
N GLY A 13 2.88 -7.19 -3.17
CA GLY A 13 2.23 -7.54 -4.42
C GLY A 13 0.83 -6.96 -4.56
N ILE A 14 0.26 -7.14 -5.75
CA ILE A 14 -1.14 -6.83 -6.05
C ILE A 14 -1.76 -8.11 -6.62
N ASN A 15 -2.81 -8.59 -5.99
CA ASN A 15 -3.52 -9.82 -6.36
C ASN A 15 -5.01 -9.53 -6.57
N LEU A 16 -5.74 -10.55 -7.03
CA LEU A 16 -7.20 -10.53 -7.09
C LEU A 16 -7.75 -11.45 -6.00
N ASP A 17 -8.76 -10.96 -5.29
CA ASP A 17 -9.66 -11.79 -4.51
C ASP A 17 -10.40 -12.75 -5.45
N LEU A 18 -10.28 -14.06 -5.22
CA LEU A 18 -10.89 -15.06 -6.10
C LEU A 18 -12.43 -15.09 -6.04
N PHE A 19 -13.04 -14.59 -4.96
CA PHE A 19 -14.49 -14.57 -4.82
C PHE A 19 -15.09 -13.30 -5.38
N SER A 20 -14.53 -12.14 -5.01
CA SER A 20 -15.07 -10.85 -5.42
C SER A 20 -14.49 -10.35 -6.75
N SER A 21 -13.41 -10.96 -7.24
CA SER A 21 -12.59 -10.44 -8.35
C SER A 21 -12.09 -9.00 -8.11
N SER A 22 -12.07 -8.56 -6.85
CA SER A 22 -11.59 -7.24 -6.45
C SER A 22 -10.07 -7.28 -6.26
N PRO A 23 -9.34 -6.24 -6.71
CA PRO A 23 -7.91 -6.15 -6.43
C PRO A 23 -7.61 -5.91 -4.96
N ILE A 24 -6.51 -6.52 -4.51
CA ILE A 24 -5.95 -6.33 -3.18
C ILE A 24 -4.48 -5.95 -3.35
N VAL A 25 -4.09 -4.81 -2.78
CA VAL A 25 -2.67 -4.48 -2.58
C VAL A 25 -2.22 -5.00 -1.24
N ILE A 26 -1.06 -5.66 -1.21
CA ILE A 26 -0.50 -6.25 0.00
C ILE A 26 0.74 -5.45 0.36
N LEU A 27 0.67 -4.77 1.49
CA LEU A 27 1.82 -4.10 2.08
C LEU A 27 2.50 -5.06 3.07
N LYS A 28 3.82 -5.12 3.08
CA LYS A 28 4.61 -5.94 4.02
C LYS A 28 5.50 -5.04 4.86
N VAL A 29 5.59 -5.34 6.15
CA VAL A 29 6.58 -4.71 7.04
C VAL A 29 7.98 -5.10 6.55
N GLU A 30 8.84 -4.10 6.32
CA GLU A 30 10.25 -4.34 5.99
C GLU A 30 10.86 -5.12 7.17
N ASP A 31 11.34 -6.34 6.92
CA ASP A 31 11.93 -7.28 7.90
C ASP A 31 10.98 -8.04 8.87
N ASP A 32 9.67 -8.05 8.65
CA ASP A 32 8.73 -8.89 9.42
C ASP A 32 7.78 -9.67 8.47
N ASN A 33 7.28 -10.83 8.91
CA ASN A 33 6.28 -11.63 8.19
C ASN A 33 4.86 -11.12 8.44
N ARG A 34 4.71 -9.80 8.60
CA ARG A 34 3.44 -9.09 8.73
C ARG A 34 3.03 -8.47 7.42
N TYR A 35 1.81 -8.77 7.02
CA TYR A 35 1.23 -8.34 5.76
C TYR A 35 -0.10 -7.63 6.03
N LEU A 36 -0.26 -6.44 5.46
CA LEU A 36 -1.45 -5.62 5.55
C LEU A 36 -2.17 -5.64 4.18
N PRO A 37 -3.23 -6.46 4.02
CA PRO A 37 -4.04 -6.45 2.81
C PRO A 37 -4.96 -5.22 2.77
N ILE A 38 -5.06 -4.57 1.61
CA ILE A 38 -5.97 -3.45 1.39
C ILE A 38 -6.69 -3.66 0.06
N TRP A 39 -8.01 -3.80 0.11
CA TRP A 39 -8.85 -3.86 -1.08
C TRP A 39 -8.88 -2.49 -1.77
N ILE A 40 -8.66 -2.49 -3.08
CA ILE A 40 -8.61 -1.27 -3.90
C ILE A 40 -9.43 -1.45 -5.18
N GLY A 41 -9.78 -0.34 -5.82
CA GLY A 41 -10.50 -0.37 -7.09
C GLY A 41 -9.63 -0.87 -8.26
N GLN A 42 -10.30 -1.37 -9.31
CA GLN A 42 -9.65 -1.87 -10.52
C GLN A 42 -8.81 -0.82 -11.24
N GLY A 43 -9.29 0.44 -11.29
CA GLY A 43 -8.55 1.54 -11.91
C GLY A 43 -7.26 1.86 -11.17
N GLU A 44 -7.33 1.89 -9.84
CA GLU A 44 -6.19 2.17 -8.97
C GLU A 44 -5.16 1.02 -9.03
N ALA A 45 -5.61 -0.23 -8.92
CA ALA A 45 -4.73 -1.40 -9.05
C ALA A 45 -3.97 -1.41 -10.37
N ARG A 46 -4.69 -1.16 -11.47
CA ARG A 46 -4.10 -1.04 -12.81
C ARG A 46 -3.06 0.09 -12.86
N SER A 47 -3.39 1.26 -12.29
CA SER A 47 -2.48 2.41 -12.25
C SER A 47 -1.17 2.10 -11.50
N ILE A 48 -1.25 1.39 -10.38
CA ILE A 48 -0.07 0.99 -9.60
C ILE A 48 0.76 -0.04 -10.37
N LEU A 49 0.12 -1.09 -10.90
CA LEU A 49 0.79 -2.17 -11.65
C LEU A 49 1.55 -1.64 -12.86
N MET A 50 0.95 -0.73 -13.65
CA MET A 50 1.60 -0.13 -14.82
C MET A 50 2.89 0.59 -14.42
N ARG A 51 2.91 1.29 -13.27
CA ARG A 51 4.11 1.96 -12.79
C ARG A 51 5.16 0.98 -12.27
N LEU A 52 4.76 -0.04 -11.51
CA LEU A 52 5.67 -1.08 -10.98
C LEU A 52 6.34 -1.88 -12.11
N GLN A 53 5.64 -2.06 -13.24
CA GLN A 53 6.18 -2.70 -14.45
C GLN A 53 7.04 -1.75 -15.30
N ASN A 54 7.28 -0.52 -14.85
CA ASN A 54 7.98 0.54 -15.61
C ASN A 54 7.41 0.75 -17.01
N GLN A 55 6.09 0.65 -17.17
CA GLN A 55 5.44 0.91 -18.44
C GLN A 55 5.45 2.41 -18.75
N GLU A 56 5.97 2.78 -19.92
CA GLU A 56 5.98 4.16 -20.38
C GLU A 56 4.76 4.50 -21.24
N PHE A 57 4.25 5.72 -21.06
CA PHE A 57 3.13 6.26 -21.83
C PHE A 57 3.55 7.55 -22.55
N SER A 58 3.02 7.76 -23.75
CA SER A 58 3.30 8.97 -24.54
C SER A 58 2.74 10.26 -23.91
N ARG A 59 1.78 10.12 -22.99
CA ARG A 59 1.15 11.21 -22.24
C ARG A 59 1.01 10.80 -20.78
N PRO A 60 1.12 11.75 -19.82
CA PRO A 60 0.95 11.45 -18.41
C PRO A 60 -0.48 10.96 -18.12
N LEU A 61 -0.60 9.93 -17.29
CA LEU A 61 -1.87 9.48 -16.73
C LEU A 61 -2.24 10.32 -15.51
N THR A 62 -3.40 10.06 -14.90
CA THR A 62 -3.93 10.86 -13.79
C THR A 62 -2.96 10.98 -12.61
N HIS A 63 -2.38 9.86 -12.15
CA HIS A 63 -1.44 9.90 -11.03
C HIS A 63 -0.09 10.50 -11.43
N ASP A 64 0.33 10.41 -12.70
CA ASP A 64 1.53 11.11 -13.19
C ASP A 64 1.30 12.62 -13.21
N LEU A 65 0.13 13.06 -13.69
CA LEU A 65 -0.30 14.46 -13.67
C LEU A 65 -0.31 15.00 -12.24
N ALA A 66 -0.83 14.25 -11.26
CA ALA A 66 -0.87 14.68 -9.87
C ALA A 66 0.54 14.86 -9.27
N VAL A 67 1.48 13.94 -9.53
CA VAL A 67 2.88 14.08 -9.11
C VAL A 67 3.52 15.31 -9.76
N ASN A 68 3.30 15.50 -11.07
CA ASN A 68 3.82 16.66 -11.80
C ASN A 68 3.26 17.97 -11.22
N LEU A 69 1.96 18.05 -10.93
CA LEU A 69 1.36 19.25 -10.33
C LEU A 69 1.99 19.60 -8.98
N VAL A 70 2.20 18.61 -8.11
CA VAL A 70 2.86 18.84 -6.82
C VAL A 70 4.30 19.32 -7.01
N SER A 71 5.05 18.68 -7.90
CA SER A 71 6.44 19.05 -8.20
C SER A 71 6.55 20.46 -8.80
N GLU A 72 5.71 20.82 -9.77
CA GLU A 72 5.71 22.13 -10.42
C GLU A 72 5.28 23.26 -9.47
N LEU A 73 4.50 22.94 -8.44
CA LEU A 73 4.15 23.86 -7.36
C LEU A 73 5.20 23.92 -6.25
N GLY A 74 6.35 23.26 -6.42
CA GLY A 74 7.48 23.27 -5.49
C GLY A 74 7.33 22.30 -4.31
N GLY A 75 6.46 21.31 -4.42
CA GLY A 75 6.26 20.26 -3.42
C GLY A 75 7.03 18.99 -3.71
N ASN A 76 7.46 18.32 -2.64
CA ASN A 76 8.08 17.00 -2.68
C ASN A 76 7.25 16.01 -1.85
N MET A 77 6.71 14.96 -2.46
CA MET A 77 6.00 13.90 -1.73
C MET A 77 7.04 13.00 -1.04
N GLU A 78 7.18 13.14 0.28
CA GLU A 78 8.23 12.41 1.01
C GLU A 78 7.77 11.02 1.43
N ARG A 79 6.53 10.93 1.92
CA ARG A 79 5.95 9.68 2.39
C ARG A 79 4.44 9.68 2.33
N ILE A 80 3.88 8.48 2.36
CA ILE A 80 2.48 8.26 2.67
C ILE A 80 2.35 7.42 3.94
N THR A 81 1.25 7.57 4.66
CA THR A 81 0.97 6.78 5.87
C THR A 81 -0.46 6.28 5.82
N VAL A 82 -0.68 4.97 5.94
CA VAL A 82 -2.00 4.42 6.25
C VAL A 82 -2.26 4.65 7.73
N THR A 83 -3.13 5.61 8.04
CA THR A 83 -3.21 6.22 9.38
C THR A 83 -4.18 5.53 10.31
N ARG A 84 -5.30 5.02 9.79
CA ARG A 84 -6.37 4.41 10.60
C ARG A 84 -7.26 3.49 9.77
N LEU A 85 -7.90 2.56 10.46
CA LEU A 85 -9.01 1.76 9.97
C LEU A 85 -10.26 2.19 10.75
N GLN A 86 -11.35 2.51 10.05
CA GLN A 86 -12.62 2.80 10.69
C GLN A 86 -13.76 2.25 9.82
N ASP A 87 -14.67 1.49 10.41
CA ASP A 87 -15.83 0.92 9.70
C ASP A 87 -15.39 0.17 8.42
N SER A 88 -14.36 -0.67 8.57
CA SER A 88 -13.69 -1.41 7.48
C SER A 88 -13.13 -0.55 6.34
N THR A 89 -12.97 0.76 6.57
CA THR A 89 -12.41 1.72 5.61
C THR A 89 -11.05 2.21 6.09
N PHE A 90 -10.01 1.93 5.31
CA PHE A 90 -8.68 2.46 5.55
C PHE A 90 -8.58 3.93 5.10
N PHE A 91 -7.88 4.73 5.91
CA PHE A 91 -7.52 6.11 5.60
C PHE A 91 -6.02 6.23 5.45
N ALA A 92 -5.59 7.13 4.59
CA ALA A 92 -4.18 7.44 4.41
C ALA A 92 -3.95 8.95 4.34
N THR A 93 -2.69 9.33 4.55
CA THR A 93 -2.25 10.71 4.41
C THR A 93 -0.99 10.77 3.56
N ILE A 94 -0.90 11.77 2.69
CA ILE A 94 0.27 12.06 1.87
C ILE A 94 0.97 13.27 2.49
N SER A 95 2.21 13.08 2.89
CA SER A 95 3.07 14.14 3.44
C SER A 95 3.86 14.79 2.30
N VAL A 96 3.59 16.07 2.06
CA VAL A 96 4.24 16.87 1.02
C VAL A 96 5.07 17.97 1.65
N GLN A 97 6.38 17.97 1.42
CA GLN A 97 7.27 19.04 1.83
C GLN A 97 7.25 20.18 0.81
N ILE A 98 6.93 21.40 1.26
CA ILE A 98 6.93 22.63 0.44
C ILE A 98 7.77 23.68 1.17
N GLY A 99 9.01 23.89 0.71
CA GLY A 99 9.97 24.73 1.42
C GLY A 99 10.29 24.17 2.80
N GLU A 100 9.99 24.94 3.86
CA GLU A 100 10.18 24.52 5.26
C GLU A 100 8.91 23.91 5.89
N ARG A 101 7.80 23.84 5.15
CA ARG A 101 6.51 23.37 5.68
C ARG A 101 6.20 21.97 5.17
N THR A 102 5.69 21.14 6.06
CA THR A 102 5.07 19.85 5.70
C THR A 102 3.55 20.03 5.63
N VAL A 103 2.96 19.61 4.52
CA VAL A 103 1.51 19.61 4.29
C VAL A 103 1.03 18.17 4.27
N GLU A 104 0.06 17.87 5.13
CA GLU A 104 -0.59 16.57 5.22
C GLU A 104 -1.90 16.59 4.43
N ILE A 105 -2.04 15.70 3.46
CA ILE A 105 -3.21 15.63 2.56
C ILE A 105 -3.95 14.32 2.79
N ASP A 106 -5.24 14.40 3.17
CA ASP A 106 -6.11 13.24 3.31
C ASP A 106 -6.26 12.50 1.96
N SER A 107 -6.19 11.17 2.00
CA SER A 107 -6.22 10.34 0.81
C SER A 107 -6.76 8.95 1.11
N ARG A 108 -7.37 8.33 0.10
CA ARG A 108 -7.54 6.88 0.10
C ARG A 108 -6.16 6.21 0.01
N PRO A 109 -5.94 5.04 0.63
CA PRO A 109 -4.68 4.30 0.51
C PRO A 109 -4.32 3.98 -0.94
N SER A 110 -5.32 3.64 -1.77
CA SER A 110 -5.11 3.30 -3.18
C SER A 110 -4.45 4.43 -3.98
N ASP A 111 -4.90 5.67 -3.77
CA ASP A 111 -4.33 6.85 -4.42
C ASP A 111 -2.97 7.21 -3.85
N ALA A 112 -2.84 7.17 -2.51
CA ALA A 112 -1.59 7.45 -1.83
C ALA A 112 -0.47 6.50 -2.29
N ILE A 113 -0.76 5.20 -2.38
CA ILE A 113 0.18 4.20 -2.88
C ILE A 113 0.52 4.45 -4.35
N ALA A 114 -0.48 4.76 -5.20
CA ALA A 114 -0.27 5.05 -6.62
C ALA A 114 0.62 6.28 -6.88
N LEU A 115 0.54 7.29 -5.99
CA LEU A 115 1.42 8.45 -6.03
C LEU A 115 2.81 8.11 -5.46
N ALA A 116 2.88 7.36 -4.37
CA ALA A 116 4.16 6.95 -3.76
C ALA A 116 5.05 6.19 -4.73
N VAL A 117 4.51 5.19 -5.46
CA VAL A 117 5.30 4.45 -6.48
C VAL A 117 5.79 5.33 -7.64
N ARG A 118 5.16 6.47 -7.89
CA ARG A 118 5.56 7.41 -8.95
C ARG A 118 6.59 8.41 -8.47
N ALA A 119 6.36 8.98 -7.29
CA ALA A 119 7.24 9.97 -6.67
C ALA A 119 8.48 9.34 -6.01
N GLY A 120 8.49 8.01 -5.79
CA GLY A 120 9.51 7.35 -4.99
C GLY A 120 9.37 7.65 -3.49
N ALA A 121 8.16 8.02 -3.05
CA ALA A 121 7.88 8.33 -1.66
C ALA A 121 7.84 7.06 -0.81
N GLU A 122 8.23 7.18 0.45
CA GLU A 122 8.22 6.06 1.39
C GLU A 122 6.78 5.71 1.81
N ILE A 123 6.51 4.42 2.07
CA ILE A 123 5.20 3.92 2.48
C ILE A 123 5.26 3.52 3.95
N PHE A 124 4.35 4.05 4.76
CA PHE A 124 4.20 3.70 6.17
C PHE A 124 2.78 3.25 6.49
N ALA A 125 2.62 2.54 7.59
CA ALA A 125 1.32 2.31 8.22
C ALA A 125 1.43 2.54 9.73
N ALA A 126 0.38 3.03 10.35
CA ALA A 126 0.32 3.20 11.80
C ALA A 126 0.40 1.83 12.49
N ASP A 127 1.12 1.78 13.62
CA ASP A 127 1.32 0.54 14.37
C ASP A 127 -0.02 -0.06 14.85
N GLU A 128 -1.01 0.79 15.16
CA GLU A 128 -2.38 0.39 15.50
C GLU A 128 -3.09 -0.28 14.32
N VAL A 129 -2.97 0.28 13.11
CA VAL A 129 -3.54 -0.32 11.89
C VAL A 129 -2.91 -1.67 11.59
N ILE A 130 -1.59 -1.79 11.77
CA ILE A 130 -0.88 -3.06 11.60
C ILE A 130 -1.35 -4.05 12.67
N ALA A 131 -1.47 -3.64 13.92
CA ALA A 131 -1.92 -4.52 15.00
C ALA A 131 -3.36 -5.02 14.80
N GLU A 132 -4.23 -4.19 14.25
CA GLU A 132 -5.64 -4.49 14.02
C GLU A 132 -5.89 -5.34 12.77
N ALA A 133 -5.22 -5.02 11.66
CA ALA A 133 -5.59 -5.55 10.34
C ALA A 133 -4.46 -6.27 9.58
N SER A 134 -3.26 -6.38 10.16
CA SER A 134 -2.22 -7.21 9.54
C SER A 134 -2.40 -8.68 9.87
N VAL A 135 -1.92 -9.53 8.97
CA VAL A 135 -1.77 -10.96 9.21
C VAL A 135 -0.31 -11.33 9.33
N VAL A 136 -0.04 -12.23 10.28
CA VAL A 136 1.27 -12.82 10.50
C VAL A 136 1.28 -14.19 9.83
N PHE A 137 2.22 -14.41 8.91
CA PHE A 137 2.50 -15.76 8.43
C PHE A 137 3.53 -16.42 9.34
N ASP A 138 3.02 -17.16 10.32
CA ASP A 138 3.78 -17.91 11.33
C ASP A 138 4.04 -19.35 10.84
N GLU A 139 4.80 -19.51 9.75
CA GLU A 139 5.48 -20.77 9.48
C GLU A 139 6.92 -20.44 9.11
N ALA A 140 7.88 -21.09 9.76
CA ALA A 140 9.31 -20.88 9.56
C ALA A 140 9.72 -20.98 8.08
N ILE A 141 9.83 -19.83 7.40
CA ILE A 141 10.28 -19.69 6.00
C ILE A 141 11.80 -19.49 5.93
N GLU A 142 12.57 -20.28 6.67
CA GLU A 142 14.02 -20.36 6.35
C GLU A 142 14.29 -21.42 5.26
N ASP A 143 13.42 -22.42 5.11
CA ASP A 143 13.60 -23.54 4.16
C ASP A 143 12.40 -23.79 3.21
N THR A 144 11.37 -22.95 3.22
CA THR A 144 10.23 -23.10 2.29
C THR A 144 10.49 -22.35 0.98
N PRO A 145 10.44 -23.02 -0.19
CA PRO A 145 10.57 -22.38 -1.48
C PRO A 145 9.57 -21.23 -1.65
N ALA A 146 10.02 -20.11 -2.23
CA ALA A 146 9.21 -18.88 -2.35
C ALA A 146 7.86 -19.10 -3.06
N ASP A 147 7.79 -20.08 -3.95
CA ASP A 147 6.58 -20.55 -4.63
C ASP A 147 5.56 -21.21 -3.68
N GLU A 148 5.99 -22.02 -2.72
CA GLU A 148 5.09 -22.61 -1.71
C GLU A 148 4.55 -21.57 -0.72
N VAL A 149 5.36 -20.56 -0.38
CA VAL A 149 4.91 -19.42 0.46
C VAL A 149 3.82 -18.65 -0.25
N VAL A 150 4.01 -18.37 -1.54
CA VAL A 150 3.03 -17.68 -2.38
C VAL A 150 1.74 -18.48 -2.49
N ASP A 151 1.81 -19.81 -2.59
CA ASP A 151 0.62 -20.66 -2.66
C ASP A 151 -0.12 -20.75 -1.31
N LYS A 152 0.58 -20.88 -0.18
CA LYS A 152 -0.04 -20.78 1.15
C LYS A 152 -0.64 -19.39 1.39
N PHE A 153 0.00 -18.35 0.89
CA PHE A 153 -0.52 -16.98 0.93
C PHE A 153 -1.78 -16.84 0.08
N LYS A 154 -1.82 -17.41 -1.14
CA LYS A 154 -3.03 -17.47 -1.96
C LYS A 154 -4.14 -18.27 -1.27
N ASP A 155 -3.81 -19.39 -0.65
CA ASP A 155 -4.78 -20.22 0.07
C ASP A 155 -5.36 -19.51 1.29
N TRP A 156 -4.56 -18.70 1.98
CA TRP A 156 -5.03 -17.80 3.03
C TRP A 156 -5.88 -16.66 2.48
N MET A 157 -5.47 -16.02 1.37
CA MET A 157 -6.28 -15.01 0.67
C MET A 157 -7.65 -15.58 0.22
N ASN A 158 -7.70 -16.88 -0.06
CA ASN A 158 -8.94 -17.59 -0.40
C ASN A 158 -9.81 -17.92 0.82
N GLN A 159 -9.31 -17.71 2.04
CA GLN A 159 -10.05 -17.95 3.28
C GLN A 159 -10.46 -16.65 3.96
N VAL A 160 -9.89 -15.52 3.56
CA VAL A 160 -10.16 -14.21 4.15
C VAL A 160 -11.06 -13.39 3.24
N SER A 161 -12.25 -13.11 3.72
CA SER A 161 -13.24 -12.25 3.09
C SER A 161 -13.12 -10.81 3.63
N PRO A 162 -13.58 -9.80 2.88
CA PRO A 162 -13.64 -8.42 3.36
C PRO A 162 -14.41 -8.25 4.68
N GLU A 163 -15.32 -9.16 5.00
CA GLU A 163 -16.12 -9.14 6.24
C GLU A 163 -15.38 -9.67 7.47
N ASP A 164 -14.21 -10.31 7.31
CA ASP A 164 -13.44 -10.88 8.43
C ASP A 164 -12.63 -9.82 9.22
N PHE A 165 -12.61 -8.58 8.72
CA PHE A 165 -12.04 -7.41 9.41
C PHE A 165 -13.15 -6.54 10.05
N LYS A 166 -14.19 -7.19 10.60
CA LYS A 166 -15.29 -6.56 11.36
C LYS A 166 -14.91 -6.19 12.79
#